data_AF-A0A7J9YMV5-F1
#
_entry.id   AF-A0A7J9YMV5-F1
#
_cell.length_a   1.000
_cell.length_b   1.000
_cell.length_c   1.000
_cell.angle_alpha   90.00
_cell.angle_beta   90.00
_cell.angle_gamma   90.00
#
_symmetry.space_group_name_H-M   'P 1'
#
loop_
_entity.id
_entity.type
_entity.pdbx_description
1 polymer ?
#
loop_
_entity_poly.entity_id
_entity_poly.type
_entity_poly.pdbx_seq_one_letter_code
_entity_poly.pdbx_strand_id
1 'polypeptide(L)'
;MRIACSGLHQERDPFPDPGAWAAIADPVKRLRRGLGELYGYFARNESLLANLARDAAIDAPTREIMALRMEPPLAAIRETLADGLVSANRRRHLLAVLDLALDFHSWQSLVGRSGLSQRQAVEVMVGALACLRGGTAEPG
;
A
#
# COMPACT_ATOMS: atom_id res chain seq x y z
N MET A 1 19.76 21.98 2.03
CA MET A 1 18.82 20.91 1.62
C MET A 1 19.28 19.59 2.23
N ARG A 2 18.68 19.13 3.33
CA ARG A 2 19.11 17.91 4.08
C ARG A 2 18.56 16.64 3.42
N ILE A 3 19.15 16.23 2.30
CA ILE A 3 18.88 14.90 1.68
C ILE A 3 19.68 13.78 2.38
N ALA A 4 20.65 14.14 3.23
CA ALA A 4 21.55 13.19 3.90
C ALA A 4 20.90 12.32 5.00
N CYS A 5 19.64 12.59 5.41
CA CYS A 5 18.95 11.76 6.41
C CYS A 5 18.08 10.65 5.81
N SER A 6 17.75 10.70 4.51
CA SER A 6 16.85 9.69 3.91
C SER A 6 17.55 8.36 3.64
N GLY A 7 18.84 8.37 3.28
CA GLY A 7 19.61 7.15 3.00
C GLY A 7 19.87 6.30 4.26
N LEU A 8 20.34 6.94 5.34
CA LEU A 8 20.57 6.28 6.63
C LEU A 8 19.27 5.76 7.29
N HIS A 9 18.14 6.41 7.00
CA HIS A 9 16.85 5.97 7.52
C HIS A 9 16.34 4.70 6.80
N GLN A 10 16.53 4.60 5.47
CA GLN A 10 16.15 3.43 4.68
C GLN A 10 16.92 2.15 5.08
N GLU A 11 18.18 2.29 5.52
CA GLU A 11 18.96 1.16 6.05
C GLU A 11 18.47 0.66 7.42
N ARG A 12 17.80 1.52 8.20
CA ARG A 12 17.33 1.21 9.56
C ARG A 12 15.88 0.72 9.61
N ASP A 13 15.04 1.16 8.68
CA ASP A 13 13.68 0.66 8.50
C ASP A 13 13.40 0.44 7.00
N PRO A 14 13.78 -0.73 6.46
CA PRO A 14 13.64 -0.98 5.04
C PRO A 14 12.17 -1.00 4.63
N PHE A 15 11.93 -0.54 3.40
CA PHE A 15 10.63 -0.70 2.78
C PHE A 15 10.27 -2.19 2.67
N PRO A 16 9.00 -2.59 2.85
CA PRO A 16 8.62 -4.00 2.81
C PRO A 16 8.98 -4.66 1.47
N ASP A 17 9.50 -5.88 1.53
CA ASP A 17 9.87 -6.69 0.36
C ASP A 17 8.72 -7.62 -0.06
N PRO A 18 8.08 -7.39 -1.21
CA PRO A 18 7.01 -8.25 -1.68
C PRO A 18 7.47 -9.67 -2.05
N GLY A 19 8.77 -9.90 -2.27
CA GLY A 19 9.31 -11.23 -2.57
C GLY A 19 8.96 -12.27 -1.50
N ALA A 20 8.92 -11.87 -0.23
CA ALA A 20 8.55 -12.74 0.88
C ALA A 20 7.07 -13.17 0.85
N TRP A 21 6.19 -12.39 0.20
CA TRP A 21 4.76 -12.67 0.15
C TRP A 21 4.34 -13.42 -1.10
N ALA A 22 5.15 -13.37 -2.16
CA ALA A 22 4.87 -14.05 -3.43
C ALA A 22 4.69 -15.57 -3.25
N ALA A 23 5.38 -16.17 -2.27
CA ALA A 23 5.25 -17.59 -1.93
C ALA A 23 3.94 -17.96 -1.21
N ILE A 24 3.13 -16.99 -0.78
CA ILE A 24 1.86 -17.23 -0.08
C ILE A 24 0.77 -17.53 -1.10
N ALA A 25 0.39 -18.81 -1.21
CA ALA A 25 -0.57 -19.29 -2.21
C ALA A 25 -2.02 -18.76 -2.03
N ASP A 26 -2.45 -18.52 -0.78
CA ASP A 26 -3.78 -17.95 -0.53
C ASP A 26 -3.72 -16.43 -0.72
N PRO A 27 -4.42 -15.88 -1.74
CA PRO A 27 -4.33 -14.46 -2.06
C PRO A 27 -4.87 -13.56 -0.94
N VAL A 28 -5.83 -14.02 -0.12
CA VAL A 28 -6.32 -13.21 1.02
C VAL A 28 -5.29 -13.19 2.15
N LYS A 29 -4.60 -14.31 2.41
CA LYS A 29 -3.50 -14.33 3.38
C LYS A 29 -2.33 -13.47 2.89
N ARG A 30 -2.03 -13.49 1.59
CA ARG A 30 -1.03 -12.63 0.96
C ARG A 30 -1.36 -11.15 1.14
N LEU A 31 -2.61 -10.76 0.85
CA LEU A 31 -3.10 -9.40 1.10
C LEU A 31 -2.94 -8.97 2.57
N ARG A 32 -3.39 -9.80 3.51
CA ARG A 32 -3.26 -9.50 4.95
C ARG A 32 -1.80 -9.31 5.36
N ARG A 33 -0.91 -10.18 4.88
CA ARG A 33 0.51 -10.11 5.21
C ARG A 33 1.14 -8.85 4.64
N GLY A 34 0.95 -8.59 3.35
CA GLY A 34 1.55 -7.43 2.68
C GLY A 34 1.04 -6.09 3.19
N LEU A 35 -0.28 -5.94 3.33
CA LEU A 35 -0.86 -4.71 3.88
C LEU A 35 -0.50 -4.52 5.36
N GLY A 36 -0.40 -5.60 6.14
CA GLY A 36 0.05 -5.54 7.53
C GLY A 36 1.49 -5.03 7.66
N GLU A 37 2.40 -5.53 6.82
CA GLU A 37 3.79 -5.06 6.80
C GLU A 37 3.90 -3.62 6.31
N LEU A 38 3.18 -3.25 5.24
CA LEU A 38 3.15 -1.88 4.71
C LEU A 38 2.60 -0.88 5.72
N TYR A 39 1.48 -1.19 6.37
CA TYR A 39 0.90 -0.31 7.39
C TYR A 39 1.78 -0.25 8.63
N GLY A 40 2.48 -1.34 8.98
CA GLY A 40 3.52 -1.34 9.99
C GLY A 40 4.66 -0.37 9.65
N TYR A 41 5.13 -0.38 8.41
CA TYR A 41 6.12 0.57 7.91
C TYR A 41 5.60 2.01 7.96
N PHE A 42 4.34 2.25 7.55
CA PHE A 42 3.74 3.59 7.64
C PHE A 42 3.66 4.10 9.07
N ALA A 43 3.25 3.28 10.05
CA ALA A 43 3.19 3.70 11.45
C ALA A 43 4.56 4.03 12.02
N ARG A 44 5.60 3.24 11.73
CA ARG A 44 6.96 3.52 12.23
C ARG A 44 7.53 4.81 11.64
N ASN A 45 7.12 5.16 10.41
CA ASN A 45 7.68 6.27 9.64
C ASN A 45 6.67 7.42 9.42
N GLU A 46 5.58 7.47 10.19
CA GLU A 46 4.46 8.37 9.92
C GLU A 46 4.90 9.83 9.86
N SER A 47 5.70 10.30 10.83
CA SER A 47 6.17 11.69 10.85
C SER A 47 7.03 12.04 9.64
N LEU A 48 7.90 11.11 9.21
CA LEU A 48 8.73 11.30 8.02
C LEU A 48 7.87 11.35 6.76
N LEU A 49 7.02 10.35 6.57
CA LEU A 49 6.15 10.23 5.40
C LEU A 49 5.18 11.42 5.30
N ALA A 50 4.64 11.90 6.42
CA ALA A 50 3.77 13.08 6.46
C ALA A 50 4.51 14.36 6.06
N ASN A 51 5.77 14.54 6.48
CA ASN A 51 6.58 15.69 6.05
C ASN A 51 6.90 15.62 4.56
N LEU A 52 7.33 14.44 4.08
CA LEU A 52 7.60 14.22 2.66
C LEU A 52 6.37 14.47 1.79
N ALA A 53 5.20 13.97 2.19
CA ALA A 53 3.95 14.19 1.48
C ALA A 53 3.54 15.68 1.45
N ARG A 54 3.73 16.41 2.56
CA ARG A 54 3.49 17.85 2.62
C ARG A 54 4.39 18.62 1.65
N ASP A 55 5.68 18.29 1.63
CA ASP A 55 6.66 18.97 0.79
C ASP A 55 6.39 18.68 -0.70
N ALA A 56 6.12 17.42 -1.05
CA ALA A 56 5.79 17.03 -2.41
C ALA A 56 4.51 17.71 -2.95
N ALA A 57 3.55 18.06 -2.09
CA ALA A 57 2.33 18.74 -2.49
C ALA A 57 2.58 20.15 -3.06
N ILE A 58 3.66 20.82 -2.62
CA ILE A 58 3.97 22.21 -2.97
C ILE A 58 5.28 22.40 -3.73
N ASP A 59 6.16 21.39 -3.75
CA ASP A 59 7.47 21.43 -4.43
C ASP A 59 7.56 20.33 -5.51
N ALA A 60 7.64 20.76 -6.77
CA ALA A 60 7.68 19.83 -7.92
C ALA A 60 8.95 18.94 -7.95
N PRO A 61 10.16 19.46 -7.69
CA PRO A 61 11.37 18.62 -7.61
C PRO A 61 11.28 17.54 -6.52
N THR A 62 10.76 17.87 -5.34
CA THR A 62 10.57 16.91 -4.24
C THR A 62 9.59 15.82 -4.65
N ARG A 63 8.48 16.19 -5.32
CA ARG A 63 7.50 15.23 -5.85
C ARG A 63 8.12 14.26 -6.85
N GLU A 64 8.93 14.76 -7.78
CA GLU A 64 9.60 13.93 -8.79
C GLU A 64 10.60 12.96 -8.14
N ILE A 65 11.40 13.44 -7.19
CA ILE A 65 12.34 12.58 -6.44
C ILE A 65 11.59 11.51 -5.64
N MET A 66 10.47 11.86 -5.01
CA MET A 66 9.64 10.89 -4.30
C MET A 66 9.04 9.86 -5.24
N ALA A 67 8.50 10.28 -6.38
CA ALA A 67 7.97 9.38 -7.39
C ALA A 67 9.05 8.38 -7.84
N LEU A 68 10.23 8.86 -8.22
CA LEU A 68 11.35 8.03 -8.65
C LEU A 68 11.78 6.98 -7.61
N ARG A 69 11.67 7.30 -6.30
CA ARG A 69 12.08 6.40 -5.22
C ARG A 69 10.98 5.45 -4.75
N MET A 70 9.72 5.91 -4.74
CA MET A 70 8.61 5.19 -4.12
C MET A 70 7.75 4.44 -5.13
N GLU A 71 7.65 4.90 -6.38
CA GLU A 71 6.82 4.24 -7.39
C GLU A 71 7.32 2.83 -7.72
N PRO A 72 8.62 2.56 -7.96
CA PRO A 72 9.06 1.20 -8.26
C PRO A 72 8.75 0.16 -7.17
N PRO A 73 9.06 0.38 -5.87
CA PRO A 73 8.74 -0.60 -4.84
C PRO A 73 7.23 -0.72 -4.58
N LEU A 74 6.45 0.38 -4.67
CA LEU A 74 4.99 0.30 -4.55
C LEU A 74 4.35 -0.46 -5.72
N ALA A 75 4.86 -0.30 -6.94
CA ALA A 75 4.41 -1.05 -8.10
C ALA A 75 4.69 -2.56 -7.93
N ALA A 76 5.85 -2.93 -7.40
CA ALA A 76 6.18 -4.34 -7.11
C ALA A 76 5.24 -4.95 -6.05
N ILE A 77 4.93 -4.20 -5.00
CA ILE A 77 3.92 -4.59 -4.00
C ILE A 77 2.55 -4.76 -4.67
N ARG A 78 2.13 -3.78 -5.47
CA ARG A 78 0.82 -3.80 -6.16
C ARG A 78 0.66 -5.03 -7.03
N GLU A 79 1.64 -5.35 -7.86
CA GLU A 79 1.56 -6.54 -8.73
C GLU A 79 1.57 -7.84 -7.92
N THR A 80 2.41 -7.94 -6.89
CA THR A 80 2.46 -9.13 -6.02
C THR A 80 1.14 -9.35 -5.29
N LEU A 81 0.50 -8.27 -4.83
CA LEU A 81 -0.79 -8.34 -4.16
C LEU A 81 -1.95 -8.56 -5.13
N ALA A 82 -1.87 -8.03 -6.36
CA ALA A 82 -2.91 -8.18 -7.39
C ALA A 82 -2.98 -9.60 -7.99
N ASP A 83 -1.87 -10.34 -7.94
CA ASP A 83 -1.77 -11.67 -8.51
C ASP A 83 -2.88 -12.61 -7.99
N GLY A 84 -3.43 -13.45 -8.88
CA GLY A 84 -4.45 -14.44 -8.55
C GLY A 84 -5.79 -13.95 -7.96
N LEU A 85 -6.05 -12.63 -7.89
CA LEU A 85 -7.23 -12.11 -7.20
C LEU A 85 -8.52 -12.09 -8.05
N VAL A 86 -8.46 -11.62 -9.30
CA VAL A 86 -9.67 -11.42 -10.12
C VAL A 86 -9.44 -11.70 -11.60
N SER A 87 -10.54 -11.94 -12.33
CA SER A 87 -10.59 -12.00 -13.80
C SER A 87 -10.31 -10.64 -14.46
N ALA A 88 -9.91 -10.67 -15.74
CA ALA A 88 -9.52 -9.47 -16.51
C ALA A 88 -10.57 -8.34 -16.47
N ASN A 89 -11.87 -8.68 -16.52
CA ASN A 89 -12.98 -7.71 -16.48
C ASN A 89 -13.09 -6.92 -15.16
N ARG A 90 -12.53 -7.43 -14.06
CA ARG A 90 -12.53 -6.78 -12.74
C ARG A 90 -11.16 -6.23 -12.36
N ARG A 91 -10.13 -6.46 -13.18
CA ARG A 91 -8.75 -6.04 -12.91
C ARG A 91 -8.66 -4.53 -12.69
N ARG A 92 -9.37 -3.72 -13.47
CA ARG A 92 -9.38 -2.25 -13.28
C ARG A 92 -9.85 -1.81 -11.88
N HIS A 93 -10.90 -2.44 -11.36
CA HIS A 93 -11.45 -2.10 -10.04
C HIS A 93 -10.54 -2.61 -8.92
N LEU A 94 -9.99 -3.82 -9.09
CA LEU A 94 -9.00 -4.36 -8.18
C LEU A 94 -7.79 -3.42 -8.05
N LEU A 95 -7.24 -3.00 -9.19
CA LEU A 95 -6.09 -2.12 -9.23
C LEU A 95 -6.38 -0.77 -8.57
N ALA A 96 -7.56 -0.19 -8.78
CA ALA A 96 -7.96 1.06 -8.12
C ALA A 96 -8.10 0.92 -6.60
N VAL A 97 -8.67 -0.20 -6.10
CA VAL A 97 -8.74 -0.45 -4.65
C VAL A 97 -7.36 -0.75 -4.07
N LEU A 98 -6.48 -1.42 -4.81
CA LEU A 98 -5.09 -1.59 -4.41
C LEU A 98 -4.35 -0.25 -4.31
N ASP A 99 -4.57 0.68 -5.25
CA ASP A 99 -3.96 2.01 -5.16
C ASP A 99 -4.38 2.72 -3.87
N LEU A 100 -5.65 2.64 -3.47
CA LEU A 100 -6.13 3.16 -2.19
C LEU A 100 -5.54 2.40 -0.99
N ALA A 101 -5.40 1.08 -1.08
CA ALA A 101 -4.84 0.27 -0.01
C ALA A 101 -3.34 0.54 0.21
N LEU A 102 -2.61 0.93 -0.84
CA LEU A 102 -1.18 1.24 -0.80
C LEU A 102 -0.88 2.73 -0.56
N ASP A 103 -1.89 3.59 -0.61
CA ASP A 103 -1.76 5.02 -0.39
C ASP A 103 -1.63 5.38 1.11
N PHE A 104 -0.61 6.20 1.42
CA PHE A 104 -0.33 6.64 2.78
C PHE A 104 -1.45 7.49 3.38
N HIS A 105 -2.06 8.39 2.60
CA HIS A 105 -3.12 9.26 3.11
C HIS A 105 -4.41 8.49 3.40
N SER A 106 -4.69 7.46 2.60
CA SER A 106 -5.78 6.51 2.81
C SER A 106 -5.58 5.74 4.12
N TRP A 107 -4.38 5.19 4.34
CA TRP A 107 -4.01 4.58 5.63
C TRP A 107 -4.16 5.56 6.80
N GLN A 108 -3.61 6.77 6.67
CA GLN A 108 -3.66 7.79 7.72
C GLN A 108 -5.11 8.20 8.05
N SER A 109 -5.99 8.22 7.05
CA SER A 109 -7.42 8.49 7.25
C SER A 109 -8.11 7.37 8.02
N LEU A 110 -7.82 6.11 7.72
CA LEU A 110 -8.37 4.96 8.45
C LEU A 110 -7.96 4.97 9.93
N VAL A 111 -6.67 5.20 10.21
CA VAL A 111 -6.16 5.15 11.58
C VAL A 111 -6.44 6.44 12.35
N GLY A 112 -6.09 7.59 11.77
CA GLY A 112 -6.19 8.89 12.45
C GLY A 112 -7.60 9.46 12.49
N ARG A 113 -8.30 9.50 11.34
CA ARG A 113 -9.63 10.11 11.25
C ARG A 113 -10.75 9.15 11.68
N SER A 114 -10.69 7.91 11.22
CA SER A 114 -11.71 6.89 11.53
C SER A 114 -11.43 6.13 12.83
N GLY A 115 -10.26 6.33 13.46
CA GLY A 115 -9.93 5.72 14.75
C GLY A 115 -9.71 4.21 14.70
N LEU A 116 -9.44 3.64 13.53
CA LEU A 116 -9.21 2.21 13.39
C LEU A 116 -7.82 1.83 13.90
N SER A 117 -7.73 0.69 14.59
CA SER A 117 -6.44 0.05 14.81
C SER A 117 -5.81 -0.39 13.48
N GLN A 118 -4.50 -0.58 13.48
CA GLN A 118 -3.76 -1.10 12.32
C GLN A 118 -4.38 -2.39 11.77
N ARG A 119 -4.76 -3.30 12.66
CA ARG A 119 -5.39 -4.56 12.29
C ARG A 119 -6.76 -4.33 11.62
N GLN A 120 -7.57 -3.41 12.13
CA GLN A 120 -8.86 -3.08 11.53
C GLN A 120 -8.69 -2.41 10.17
N ALA A 121 -7.71 -1.50 10.01
CA ALA A 121 -7.41 -0.88 8.73
C ALA A 121 -7.02 -1.92 7.66
N VAL A 122 -6.19 -2.91 8.03
CA VAL A 122 -5.86 -4.05 7.15
C VAL A 122 -7.12 -4.82 6.77
N GLU A 123 -7.95 -5.24 7.73
CA GLU A 123 -9.14 -6.04 7.41
C GLU A 123 -10.18 -5.28 6.58
N VAL A 124 -10.31 -3.96 6.73
CA VAL A 124 -11.17 -3.13 5.87
C VAL A 124 -10.73 -3.21 4.42
N MET A 125 -9.44 -2.98 4.14
CA MET A 125 -8.92 -3.01 2.77
C MET A 125 -8.91 -4.42 2.19
N VAL A 126 -8.56 -5.43 3.00
CA VAL A 126 -8.64 -6.85 2.61
C VAL A 126 -10.08 -7.24 2.28
N GLY A 127 -11.06 -6.80 3.08
CA GLY A 127 -12.48 -7.04 2.83
C GLY A 127 -12.94 -6.43 1.51
N ALA A 128 -12.59 -5.16 1.24
CA ALA A 128 -12.90 -4.50 -0.02
C ALA A 128 -12.32 -5.25 -1.24
N LEU A 129 -11.05 -5.67 -1.16
CA LEU A 129 -10.38 -6.44 -2.20
C LEU A 129 -10.97 -7.85 -2.36
N ALA A 130 -11.33 -8.51 -1.26
CA ALA A 130 -11.94 -9.84 -1.27
C ALA A 130 -13.34 -9.83 -1.89
N CYS A 131 -14.15 -8.79 -1.62
CA CYS A 131 -15.48 -8.63 -2.23
C CYS A 131 -15.42 -8.57 -3.76
N LEU A 132 -14.36 -7.97 -4.32
CA LEU A 132 -14.18 -7.92 -5.78
C LEU A 132 -13.94 -9.31 -6.40
N ARG A 133 -13.42 -10.28 -5.62
CA ARG A 133 -13.24 -11.67 -6.04
C ARG A 133 -14.56 -12.44 -6.16
N GLY A 134 -15.51 -12.17 -5.27
CA GLY A 134 -16.69 -13.01 -5.02
C GLY A 134 -17.92 -12.74 -5.89
N GLY A 135 -17.85 -11.88 -6.90
CA GLY A 135 -19.01 -11.63 -7.74
C GLY A 135 -19.13 -12.64 -8.87
N THR A 136 -19.84 -13.72 -8.58
CA THR A 136 -20.48 -14.55 -9.60
C THR A 136 -21.41 -13.69 -10.45
N ALA A 137 -21.37 -13.87 -11.77
CA ALA A 137 -22.41 -13.40 -12.65
C ALA A 137 -23.75 -14.02 -12.21
N GLU A 138 -24.77 -13.22 -12.00
CA GLU A 138 -26.14 -13.74 -12.02
C GLU A 138 -26.42 -14.32 -13.42
N PRO A 139 -26.95 -15.55 -13.52
CA PRO A 139 -27.49 -16.03 -14.77
C PRO A 139 -28.85 -15.35 -14.99
N GLY A 140 -28.92 -14.49 -16.02
CA GLY A 140 -30.18 -14.11 -16.64
C GLY A 140 -30.68 -15.20 -17.58
#